data_AF-A0A0J6Y2L2-F1
#
_entry.id   AF-A0A0J6Y2L2-F1
#
_cell.length_a   1.000
_cell.length_b   1.000
_cell.length_c   1.000
_cell.angle_alpha   90.00
_cell.angle_beta   90.00
_cell.angle_gamma   90.00
#
_symmetry.space_group_name_H-M   'P 1'
#
loop_
_entity.id
_entity.type
_entity.pdbx_description
1 polymer ?
#
loop_
_entity_poly.entity_id
_entity_poly.type
_entity_poly.pdbx_seq_one_letter_code
_entity_poly.pdbx_strand_id
1 'polypeptide(L)'
;MGIRGFVSSGDSAPAFSADVLRIEVVGDVGLHLTVVDLPGLVSVENEEHDAHDIKLVEDLVDSYLQSSRTIILAVVQATNDIATQPIIQRARHFDRAGERTVGIITKPDLINKGTEGRIALLTNNLDSTRLKHGFFLLKNPSPQQLEEGISLSERKRQEADFFRSPPWREHGSTCRESGLLGDHIERELPKVCAEVRLLLDKTKVQLQDLGQERSTVSEQRFFLSKLSMDFVGLIQAALDGTYQHIASDFFGYDQNGISRNRLRGQIHTLNSLFADYMRDKSQKRKMERVPIDDLFESSADSEEDREKEDKYDHSGDADEPFYMNEAEFDRWIKKIYMNTRGLELPGNYNNAFLTELFHEQSSRWPAIAKRHIHRVHEETSTFVTRALAHVVIEEHIRRDIHKILDRSLQSNLDTALDELRKLCDDERAQLITYNHYYTDNIQKARHDRANTVLEHALQSVSDDWGQDPRQQHAS
;
A
#
# COMPACT_ATOMS: atom_id res chain seq x y z
N MET A 1 -15.04 38.30 11.41
CA MET A 1 -16.19 38.05 12.30
C MET A 1 -17.50 38.04 11.53
N GLY A 2 -17.84 39.04 10.72
CA GLY A 2 -19.02 38.94 9.83
C GLY A 2 -20.34 38.71 10.56
N ILE A 3 -20.43 39.13 11.82
CA ILE A 3 -21.58 38.95 12.71
C ILE A 3 -22.59 40.07 12.44
N ARG A 4 -23.88 39.74 12.51
CA ARG A 4 -24.99 40.70 12.32
C ARG A 4 -24.78 41.94 13.21
N GLY A 5 -24.84 43.14 12.61
CA GLY A 5 -24.64 44.43 13.30
C GLY A 5 -23.25 45.08 13.14
N PHE A 6 -22.22 44.37 12.67
CA PHE A 6 -20.88 44.92 12.43
C PHE A 6 -20.42 44.88 10.96
N VAL A 7 -21.29 44.46 10.04
CA VAL A 7 -21.02 44.40 8.60
C VAL A 7 -21.95 45.33 7.85
N SER A 8 -21.43 46.09 6.89
CA SER A 8 -22.17 47.05 6.05
C SER A 8 -23.02 46.40 4.94
N SER A 9 -23.11 45.07 4.91
CA SER A 9 -23.92 44.29 3.96
C SER A 9 -25.04 43.57 4.72
N GLY A 10 -26.28 43.84 4.34
CA GLY A 10 -27.50 43.59 5.13
C GLY A 10 -27.82 42.14 5.51
N ASP A 11 -28.64 42.03 6.55
CA ASP A 11 -29.55 40.95 7.02
C ASP A 11 -29.20 39.46 6.93
N SER A 12 -28.10 39.03 6.31
CA SER A 12 -27.76 37.60 6.11
C SER A 12 -26.51 37.15 6.88
N ALA A 13 -26.02 37.97 7.82
CA ALA A 13 -24.89 37.62 8.67
C ALA A 13 -25.36 36.74 9.86
N PRO A 14 -24.67 35.63 10.18
CA PRO A 14 -25.05 34.75 11.28
C PRO A 14 -24.99 35.49 12.62
N ALA A 15 -25.92 35.14 13.53
CA ALA A 15 -25.99 35.74 14.86
C ALA A 15 -24.90 35.20 15.81
N PHE A 16 -24.40 33.98 15.56
CA PHE A 16 -23.38 33.31 16.37
C PHE A 16 -22.14 32.93 15.53
N SER A 17 -20.96 32.91 16.16
CA SER A 17 -19.72 32.38 15.57
C SER A 17 -19.20 31.22 16.41
N ALA A 18 -18.54 30.26 15.76
CA ALA A 18 -17.80 29.19 16.43
C ALA A 18 -16.43 29.67 16.98
N ASP A 19 -16.03 30.90 16.67
CA ASP A 19 -14.79 31.49 17.18
C ASP A 19 -14.87 31.79 18.69
N VAL A 20 -13.84 31.41 19.45
CA VAL A 20 -13.80 31.55 20.91
C VAL A 20 -13.11 32.85 21.32
N LEU A 21 -13.78 33.68 22.12
CA LEU A 21 -13.16 34.82 22.79
C LEU A 21 -12.40 34.36 24.04
N ARG A 22 -11.07 34.45 24.01
CA ARG A 22 -10.21 34.12 25.16
C ARG A 22 -9.85 35.38 25.96
N ILE A 23 -10.24 35.40 27.23
CA ILE A 23 -9.83 36.42 28.20
C ILE A 23 -8.88 35.78 29.20
N GLU A 24 -7.67 36.31 29.32
CA GLU A 24 -6.67 35.83 30.27
C GLU A 24 -6.47 36.87 31.37
N VAL A 25 -6.80 36.49 32.60
CA VAL A 25 -6.63 37.33 33.80
C VAL A 25 -5.52 36.72 34.65
N VAL A 26 -4.45 37.47 34.86
CA VAL A 26 -3.28 37.03 35.62
C VAL A 26 -3.21 37.81 36.93
N GLY A 27 -3.12 37.09 38.05
CA GLY A 27 -3.00 37.68 39.39
C GLY A 27 -2.56 36.65 40.43
N ASP A 28 -2.25 37.11 41.64
CA ASP A 28 -1.81 36.27 42.77
C ASP A 28 -3.00 35.61 43.48
N VAL A 29 -3.80 34.86 42.71
CA VAL A 29 -5.07 34.26 43.16
C VAL A 29 -4.91 32.81 43.59
N GLY A 30 -3.74 32.19 43.33
CA GLY A 30 -3.43 30.80 43.70
C GLY A 30 -4.28 29.72 43.02
N LEU A 31 -5.11 30.08 42.02
CA LEU A 31 -5.98 29.16 41.28
C LEU A 31 -5.77 29.32 39.77
N HIS A 32 -5.51 28.20 39.10
CA HIS A 32 -5.56 28.11 37.65
C HIS A 32 -6.92 27.54 37.25
N LEU A 33 -7.86 28.43 36.92
CA LEU A 33 -9.21 28.07 36.52
C LEU A 33 -9.47 28.52 35.08
N THR A 34 -10.01 27.61 34.27
CA THR A 34 -10.57 27.93 32.96
C THR A 34 -12.07 27.78 33.05
N VAL A 35 -12.80 28.87 32.82
CA VAL A 35 -14.26 28.88 32.71
C VAL A 35 -14.62 29.19 31.27
N VAL A 36 -15.49 28.36 30.70
CA VAL A 36 -16.03 28.58 29.35
C VAL A 36 -17.49 28.97 29.54
N ASP A 37 -17.84 30.18 29.10
CA ASP A 37 -19.23 30.61 29.02
C ASP A 37 -19.79 30.21 27.65
N LEU A 38 -20.92 29.50 27.66
CA LEU A 38 -21.56 28.97 26.46
C LEU A 38 -22.87 29.71 26.19
N PRO A 39 -23.26 29.91 24.92
CA PRO A 39 -24.52 30.56 24.60
C PRO A 39 -25.71 29.81 25.24
N GLY A 40 -26.73 30.56 25.64
CA GLY A 40 -27.96 29.98 26.18
C GLY A 40 -28.67 29.12 25.14
N LEU A 41 -29.19 27.96 25.56
CA LEU A 41 -29.99 27.09 24.70
C LEU A 41 -31.35 27.74 24.42
N VAL A 42 -31.53 28.30 23.21
CA VAL A 42 -32.80 28.86 22.74
C VAL A 42 -33.56 27.80 21.95
N SER A 43 -34.82 27.55 22.32
CA SER A 43 -35.64 26.48 21.73
C SER A 43 -36.69 26.96 20.72
N VAL A 44 -36.75 28.26 20.43
CA VAL A 44 -37.78 28.86 19.58
C VAL A 44 -37.15 29.77 18.53
N GLU A 45 -37.52 29.58 17.27
CA GLU A 45 -37.18 30.46 16.15
C GLU A 45 -37.83 31.83 16.35
N ASN A 46 -37.02 32.89 16.35
CA ASN A 46 -37.46 34.28 16.46
C ASN A 46 -36.86 35.09 15.29
N GLU A 47 -37.29 36.33 15.08
CA GLU A 47 -36.76 37.21 14.01
C GLU A 47 -35.22 37.41 14.08
N GLU A 48 -34.62 37.15 15.25
CA GLU A 48 -33.19 37.29 15.50
C GLU A 48 -32.37 35.98 15.33
N HIS A 49 -33.01 34.80 15.25
CA HIS A 49 -32.33 33.50 15.26
C HIS A 49 -32.95 32.50 14.27
N ASP A 50 -32.16 32.09 13.28
CA ASP A 50 -32.56 31.07 12.30
C ASP A 50 -32.37 29.64 12.85
N ALA A 51 -33.06 28.65 12.26
CA ALA A 51 -32.90 27.23 12.59
C ALA A 51 -31.43 26.73 12.51
N HIS A 52 -30.64 27.33 11.61
CA HIS A 52 -29.21 27.02 11.46
C HIS A 52 -28.38 27.51 12.65
N ASP A 53 -28.69 28.69 13.17
CA ASP A 53 -28.02 29.29 14.33
C ASP A 53 -28.29 28.50 15.60
N ILE A 54 -29.54 28.03 15.79
CA ILE A 54 -29.90 27.15 16.90
C ILE A 54 -29.05 25.88 16.86
N LYS A 55 -28.96 25.23 15.70
CA LYS A 55 -28.16 24.01 15.55
C LYS A 55 -26.67 24.24 15.80
N LEU A 56 -26.11 25.36 15.33
CA LEU A 56 -24.71 25.71 15.59
C LEU A 56 -24.43 25.87 17.09
N VAL A 57 -25.33 26.53 17.83
CA VAL A 57 -25.24 26.67 19.29
C VAL A 57 -25.33 25.30 19.98
N GLU A 58 -26.24 24.45 19.54
CA GLU A 58 -26.37 23.08 20.07
C GLU A 58 -25.11 22.24 19.83
N ASP A 59 -24.57 22.24 18.61
CA ASP A 59 -23.35 21.52 18.24
C ASP A 59 -22.13 22.05 19.04
N LEU A 60 -22.04 23.37 19.22
CA LEU A 60 -20.99 23.99 20.04
C LEU A 60 -21.09 23.52 21.49
N VAL A 61 -22.27 23.62 22.11
CA VAL A 61 -22.50 23.18 23.50
C VAL A 61 -22.17 21.69 23.64
N ASP A 62 -22.65 20.86 22.73
CA ASP A 62 -22.43 19.41 22.76
C ASP A 62 -20.94 19.06 22.65
N SER A 63 -20.15 19.80 21.84
CA SER A 63 -18.71 19.59 21.73
C SER A 63 -17.96 19.78 23.06
N TYR A 64 -18.37 20.76 23.88
CA TYR A 64 -17.82 20.99 25.21
C TYR A 64 -18.34 19.99 26.24
N LEU A 65 -19.61 19.60 26.15
CA LEU A 65 -20.23 18.60 27.03
C LEU A 65 -19.68 17.18 26.78
N GLN A 66 -19.32 16.83 25.54
CA GLN A 66 -18.81 15.52 25.16
C GLN A 66 -17.45 15.21 25.81
N SER A 67 -16.62 16.23 26.04
CA SER A 67 -15.33 16.06 26.70
C SER A 67 -15.52 15.61 28.16
N SER A 68 -14.99 14.43 28.50
CA SER A 68 -15.04 13.89 29.87
C SER A 68 -14.26 14.72 30.90
N ARG A 69 -13.41 15.64 30.43
CA ARG A 69 -12.56 16.55 31.21
C ARG A 69 -13.26 17.83 31.62
N THR A 70 -14.43 18.10 31.04
CA THR A 70 -15.21 19.29 31.33
C THR A 70 -16.17 19.00 32.49
N ILE A 71 -16.06 19.78 33.56
CA ILE A 71 -17.09 19.83 34.60
C ILE A 71 -18.25 20.66 34.08
N ILE A 72 -19.45 20.10 34.09
CA ILE A 72 -20.67 20.72 33.58
C ILE A 72 -21.32 21.49 34.74
N LEU A 73 -21.40 22.81 34.62
CA LEU A 73 -22.16 23.66 35.54
C LEU A 73 -23.55 23.90 34.95
N ALA A 74 -24.53 23.10 35.38
CA ALA A 74 -25.91 23.21 34.90
C ALA A 74 -26.66 24.29 35.70
N VAL A 75 -26.67 25.52 35.17
CA VAL A 75 -27.36 26.66 35.77
C VAL A 75 -28.84 26.60 35.42
N VAL A 76 -29.69 26.56 36.44
CA VAL A 76 -31.14 26.43 36.34
C VAL A 76 -31.83 27.49 37.19
N GLN A 77 -33.00 27.97 36.77
CA GLN A 77 -33.82 28.89 37.57
C GLN A 77 -34.73 28.12 38.52
N ALA A 78 -34.90 28.62 39.75
CA ALA A 78 -35.69 27.98 40.80
C ALA A 78 -37.21 27.98 40.54
N THR A 79 -37.71 28.89 39.69
CA THR A 79 -39.14 29.00 39.35
C THR A 79 -39.65 27.85 38.50
N ASN A 80 -38.77 27.26 37.69
CA ASN A 80 -39.13 26.25 36.70
C ASN A 80 -38.85 24.84 37.24
N ASP A 81 -39.52 23.84 36.69
CA ASP A 81 -39.17 22.46 36.99
C ASP A 81 -37.75 22.15 36.46
N ILE A 82 -36.89 21.64 37.34
CA ILE A 82 -35.48 21.37 37.04
C ILE A 82 -35.37 20.21 36.04
N ALA A 83 -36.25 19.21 36.16
CA ALA A 83 -36.21 18.02 35.31
C ALA A 83 -36.53 18.31 33.83
N THR A 84 -37.27 19.39 33.56
CA THR A 84 -37.67 19.77 32.19
C THR A 84 -36.68 20.72 31.52
N GLN A 85 -35.61 21.15 32.20
CA GLN A 85 -34.69 22.12 31.61
C GLN A 85 -33.76 21.46 30.57
N PRO A 86 -33.59 22.06 29.38
CA PRO A 86 -32.79 21.48 28.30
C PRO A 86 -31.36 21.12 28.71
N ILE A 87 -30.72 21.97 29.53
CA ILE A 87 -29.35 21.74 29.99
C ILE A 87 -29.22 20.49 30.87
N ILE A 88 -30.22 20.18 31.70
CA ILE A 88 -30.22 18.98 32.56
C ILE A 88 -30.40 17.72 31.72
N GLN A 89 -31.24 17.78 30.68
CA GLN A 89 -31.45 16.67 29.75
C GLN A 89 -30.20 16.40 28.90
N ARG A 90 -29.58 17.45 28.35
CA ARG A 90 -28.31 17.36 27.60
C ARG A 90 -27.15 16.90 28.47
N ALA A 91 -27.02 17.44 29.69
CA ALA A 91 -26.00 16.97 30.63
C ALA A 91 -26.17 15.48 30.95
N ARG A 92 -27.40 15.00 31.16
CA ARG A 92 -27.69 13.56 31.36
C ARG A 92 -27.37 12.70 30.14
N HIS A 93 -27.43 13.25 28.93
CA HIS A 93 -27.04 12.52 27.72
C HIS A 93 -25.55 12.15 27.75
N PHE A 94 -24.69 13.09 28.15
CA PHE A 94 -23.22 12.93 28.19
C PHE A 94 -22.65 12.53 29.56
N ASP A 95 -23.44 12.62 30.64
CA ASP A 95 -23.09 12.28 32.02
C ASP A 95 -24.29 11.66 32.76
N ARG A 96 -24.68 10.44 32.38
CA ARG A 96 -25.82 9.72 32.97
C ARG A 96 -25.70 9.51 34.48
N ALA A 97 -24.47 9.34 34.98
CA ALA A 97 -24.18 9.09 36.39
C ALA A 97 -24.04 10.39 37.21
N GLY A 98 -24.01 11.56 36.56
CA GLY A 98 -23.86 12.86 37.22
C GLY A 98 -22.52 13.01 37.94
N GLU A 99 -21.45 12.39 37.43
CA GLU A 99 -20.12 12.36 38.08
C GLU A 99 -19.29 13.62 37.86
N ARG A 100 -19.66 14.44 36.87
CA ARG A 100 -18.97 15.69 36.54
C ARG A 100 -19.96 16.84 36.31
N THR A 101 -21.24 16.61 36.64
CA THR A 101 -22.31 17.61 36.53
C THR A 101 -22.64 18.17 37.91
N VAL A 102 -22.63 19.49 38.01
CA VAL A 102 -23.01 20.25 39.21
C VAL A 102 -24.23 21.08 38.86
N GLY A 103 -25.30 20.94 39.64
CA GLY A 103 -26.50 21.76 39.47
C GLY A 103 -26.39 23.07 40.24
N ILE A 104 -26.67 24.20 39.59
CA ILE A 104 -26.70 25.52 40.23
C ILE A 104 -28.11 26.09 40.08
N ILE A 105 -28.81 26.26 41.19
CA ILE A 105 -30.16 26.80 41.25
C ILE A 105 -30.08 28.29 41.58
N THR A 106 -30.53 29.12 40.64
CA THR A 106 -30.49 30.58 40.74
C THR A 106 -31.88 31.18 40.93
N LYS A 107 -31.92 32.43 41.39
CA LYS A 107 -33.16 33.20 41.66
C LYS A 107 -34.14 32.50 42.62
N PRO A 108 -33.68 32.03 43.79
CA PRO A 108 -34.55 31.38 44.78
C PRO A 108 -35.57 32.34 45.42
N ASP A 109 -35.41 33.64 45.24
CA ASP A 109 -36.30 34.70 45.70
C ASP A 109 -37.62 34.79 44.92
N LEU A 110 -37.66 34.26 43.70
CA LEU A 110 -38.83 34.33 42.81
C LEU A 110 -39.79 33.13 42.97
N ILE A 111 -39.53 32.22 43.90
CA ILE A 111 -40.35 31.02 44.11
C ILE A 111 -41.66 31.40 44.81
N ASN A 112 -42.76 30.76 44.40
CA ASN A 112 -44.04 30.88 45.10
C ASN A 112 -43.99 30.24 46.49
N LYS A 113 -44.45 30.99 47.51
CA LYS A 113 -44.55 30.54 48.91
C LYS A 113 -45.29 29.21 49.00
N GLY A 114 -44.60 28.16 49.47
CA GLY A 114 -45.08 26.78 49.59
C GLY A 114 -44.33 25.76 48.71
N THR A 115 -43.50 26.21 47.75
CA THR A 115 -42.75 25.33 46.83
C THR A 115 -41.28 25.15 47.24
N GLU A 116 -40.81 25.90 48.24
CA GLU A 116 -39.42 25.91 48.72
C GLU A 116 -38.98 24.54 49.26
N GLY A 117 -39.90 23.80 49.88
CA GLY A 117 -39.64 22.44 50.38
C GLY A 117 -39.24 21.46 49.28
N ARG A 118 -39.77 21.61 48.05
CA ARG A 118 -39.39 20.77 46.90
C ARG A 118 -37.95 21.06 46.46
N ILE A 119 -37.58 22.34 46.40
CA ILE A 119 -36.21 22.75 46.03
C ILE A 119 -35.21 22.34 47.09
N ALA A 120 -35.59 22.41 48.37
CA ALA A 120 -34.81 21.87 49.45
C ALA A 120 -34.56 20.35 49.34
N LEU A 121 -35.56 19.57 48.93
CA LEU A 121 -35.40 18.13 48.69
C LEU A 121 -34.43 17.84 47.52
N LEU A 122 -34.50 18.64 46.45
CA LEU A 122 -33.56 18.59 45.32
C LEU A 122 -32.13 18.91 45.76
N THR A 123 -31.95 19.95 46.58
CA THR A 123 -30.65 20.33 47.18
C THR A 123 -30.04 19.19 47.98
N ASN A 124 -30.87 18.44 48.70
CA ASN A 124 -30.46 17.29 49.49
C ASN A 124 -30.33 15.98 48.69
N ASN A 125 -30.41 16.02 47.35
CA ASN A 125 -30.33 14.85 46.46
C ASN A 125 -31.41 13.77 46.74
N LEU A 126 -32.54 14.16 47.34
CA LEU A 126 -33.63 13.23 47.70
C LEU A 126 -34.69 13.08 46.60
N ASP A 127 -34.56 13.81 45.50
CA ASP A 127 -35.49 13.80 44.36
C ASP A 127 -35.02 12.85 43.23
N SER A 128 -35.81 12.77 42.15
CA SER A 128 -35.63 11.92 40.96
C SER A 128 -34.43 12.28 40.09
N THR A 129 -33.96 13.53 40.13
CA THR A 129 -32.73 13.99 39.47
C THR A 129 -31.57 13.99 40.46
N ARG A 130 -30.85 12.88 40.54
CA ARG A 130 -29.67 12.76 41.42
C ARG A 130 -28.40 13.16 40.67
N LEU A 131 -27.62 14.06 41.26
CA LEU A 131 -26.26 14.41 40.82
C LEU A 131 -25.27 14.03 41.93
N LYS A 132 -24.12 13.45 41.58
CA LYS A 132 -23.10 13.02 42.56
C LYS A 132 -22.60 14.18 43.41
N HIS A 133 -22.56 15.38 42.81
CA HIS A 133 -22.14 16.61 43.45
C HIS A 133 -23.29 17.45 44.01
N GLY A 134 -24.54 17.06 43.75
CA GLY A 134 -25.74 17.74 44.24
C GLY A 134 -26.07 19.05 43.53
N PHE A 135 -27.01 19.78 44.13
CA PHE A 135 -27.45 21.10 43.68
C PHE A 135 -27.04 22.17 44.68
N PHE A 136 -26.56 23.30 44.17
CA PHE A 136 -26.16 24.47 44.95
C PHE A 136 -27.17 25.59 44.73
N LEU A 137 -27.61 26.26 45.79
CA LEU A 137 -28.47 27.43 45.68
C LEU A 137 -27.63 28.70 45.73
N LEU A 138 -27.90 29.61 44.80
CA LEU A 138 -27.21 30.89 44.70
C LEU A 138 -28.22 32.04 44.66
N LYS A 139 -28.01 33.04 45.51
CA LYS A 139 -28.77 34.30 45.44
C LYS A 139 -27.93 35.34 44.68
N ASN A 140 -28.40 35.71 43.50
CA ASN A 140 -27.80 36.79 42.72
C ASN A 140 -28.41 38.15 43.09
N PRO A 141 -27.66 39.26 42.93
CA PRO A 141 -28.22 40.61 43.06
C PRO A 141 -29.38 40.83 42.09
N SER A 142 -30.37 41.62 42.50
CA SER A 142 -31.42 42.04 41.58
C SER A 142 -30.88 43.06 40.56
N PRO A 143 -31.54 43.22 39.40
CA PRO A 143 -31.11 44.21 38.40
C PRO A 143 -30.99 45.63 38.97
N GLN A 144 -31.92 46.02 39.86
CA GLN A 144 -31.89 47.32 40.55
C GLN A 144 -30.64 47.46 41.45
N GLN A 145 -30.30 46.42 42.21
CA GLN A 145 -29.10 46.43 43.06
C GLN A 145 -27.80 46.45 42.26
N LEU A 146 -27.83 45.92 41.04
CA LEU A 146 -26.69 45.95 40.13
C LEU A 146 -26.49 47.36 39.55
N GLU A 147 -27.57 48.05 39.18
CA GLU A 147 -27.55 49.46 38.75
C GLU A 147 -27.05 50.39 39.87
N GLU A 148 -27.40 50.09 41.12
CA GLU A 148 -26.95 50.83 42.31
C GLU A 148 -25.49 50.54 42.72
N GLY A 149 -24.81 49.60 42.06
CA GLY A 149 -23.38 49.33 42.28
C GLY A 149 -23.08 48.62 43.62
N ILE A 150 -23.82 47.57 43.96
CA ILE A 150 -23.61 46.79 45.18
C ILE A 150 -22.17 46.24 45.32
N SER A 151 -21.58 46.38 46.51
CA SER A 151 -20.25 45.82 46.80
C SER A 151 -20.28 44.29 46.99
N LEU A 152 -19.15 43.61 46.72
CA LEU A 152 -19.02 42.16 46.91
C LEU A 152 -19.29 41.72 48.36
N SER A 153 -18.86 42.53 49.34
CA SER A 153 -19.07 42.30 50.77
C SER A 153 -20.56 42.32 51.12
N GLU A 154 -21.28 43.30 50.56
CA GLU A 154 -22.71 43.48 50.77
C GLU A 154 -23.52 42.35 50.14
N ARG A 155 -23.14 41.92 48.92
CA ARG A 155 -23.75 40.76 48.24
C ARG A 155 -23.66 39.51 49.11
N LYS A 156 -22.47 39.19 49.63
CA LYS A 156 -22.26 38.01 50.49
C LYS A 156 -23.10 38.07 51.76
N ARG A 157 -23.23 39.26 52.36
CA ARG A 157 -24.07 39.46 53.55
C ARG A 157 -25.54 39.21 53.24
N GLN A 158 -26.07 39.79 52.17
CA GLN A 158 -27.48 39.63 51.77
C GLN A 158 -27.83 38.21 51.35
N GLU A 159 -26.87 37.48 50.78
CA GLU A 159 -27.01 36.06 50.49
C GLU A 159 -27.07 35.23 51.77
N ALA A 160 -26.12 35.45 52.69
CA ALA A 160 -26.10 34.76 53.97
C ALA A 160 -27.37 35.03 54.79
N ASP A 161 -27.87 36.27 54.82
CA ASP A 161 -29.08 36.63 55.55
C ASP A 161 -30.34 36.00 54.95
N PHE A 162 -30.40 35.88 53.61
CA PHE A 162 -31.50 35.19 52.93
C PHE A 162 -31.55 33.70 53.28
N PHE A 163 -30.43 32.99 53.20
CA PHE A 163 -30.39 31.57 53.51
C PHE A 163 -30.49 31.27 55.01
N ARG A 164 -30.24 32.27 55.88
CA ARG A 164 -30.51 32.20 57.32
C ARG A 164 -31.98 32.42 57.68
N SER A 165 -32.80 32.96 56.78
CA SER A 165 -34.23 33.16 57.01
C SER A 165 -35.05 31.88 56.74
N PRO A 166 -36.17 31.64 57.44
CA PRO A 166 -37.11 30.56 57.08
C PRO A 166 -37.75 30.83 55.71
N PRO A 167 -37.97 29.82 54.85
CA PRO A 167 -37.86 28.38 55.12
C PRO A 167 -36.45 27.77 54.91
N TRP A 168 -35.49 28.50 54.36
CA TRP A 168 -34.18 27.95 53.93
C TRP A 168 -33.29 27.45 55.08
N ARG A 169 -33.39 28.11 56.25
CA ARG A 169 -32.64 27.73 57.45
C ARG A 169 -32.91 26.29 57.92
N GLU A 170 -34.15 25.83 57.79
CA GLU A 170 -34.59 24.51 58.25
C GLU A 170 -34.16 23.39 57.30
N HIS A 171 -33.88 23.73 56.04
CA HIS A 171 -33.63 22.78 54.96
C HIS A 171 -32.15 22.52 54.67
N GLY A 172 -31.24 23.18 55.39
CA GLY A 172 -29.83 22.77 55.51
C GLY A 172 -28.97 22.96 54.26
N SER A 173 -29.23 23.97 53.43
CA SER A 173 -28.43 24.27 52.23
C SER A 173 -27.01 24.72 52.63
N THR A 174 -26.08 23.77 52.73
CA THR A 174 -24.68 24.03 53.04
C THR A 174 -23.87 24.06 51.75
N CYS A 175 -23.28 25.22 51.48
CA CYS A 175 -22.34 25.44 50.39
C CYS A 175 -21.07 24.61 50.64
N ARG A 176 -20.99 23.41 50.05
CA ARG A 176 -19.79 22.56 50.06
C ARG A 176 -18.95 22.82 48.81
N GLU A 177 -18.23 23.94 48.78
CA GLU A 177 -17.30 24.25 47.69
C GLU A 177 -15.85 24.13 48.16
N SER A 178 -15.08 23.20 47.58
CA SER A 178 -13.62 23.36 47.34
C SER A 178 -12.90 22.09 46.84
N GLY A 179 -13.45 20.87 46.98
CA GLY A 179 -12.74 19.63 46.59
C GLY A 179 -12.94 19.17 45.13
N LEU A 180 -14.02 19.59 44.47
CA LEU A 180 -14.48 18.99 43.21
C LEU A 180 -13.50 19.21 42.05
N LEU A 181 -12.93 20.41 41.95
CA LEU A 181 -11.97 20.74 40.90
C LEU A 181 -10.66 19.94 41.10
N GLY A 182 -10.19 19.81 42.35
CA GLY A 182 -9.00 19.04 42.70
C GLY A 182 -9.17 17.56 42.37
N ASP A 183 -10.24 16.93 42.86
CA ASP A 183 -10.54 15.50 42.63
C ASP A 183 -10.68 15.19 41.12
N HIS A 184 -11.30 16.09 40.36
CA HIS A 184 -11.46 15.93 38.92
C HIS A 184 -10.12 16.05 38.18
N ILE A 185 -9.28 17.03 38.56
CA ILE A 185 -7.94 17.18 38.00
C ILE A 185 -7.09 15.94 38.32
N GLU A 186 -7.08 15.46 39.56
CA GLU A 186 -6.32 14.26 39.96
C GLU A 186 -6.72 13.01 39.18
N ARG A 187 -8.01 12.85 38.86
CA ARG A 187 -8.52 11.71 38.08
C ARG A 187 -8.18 11.80 36.58
N GLU A 188 -8.21 12.99 36.01
CA GLU A 188 -8.02 13.19 34.56
C GLU A 188 -6.54 13.39 34.18
N LEU A 189 -5.69 13.92 35.07
CA LEU A 189 -4.28 14.21 34.80
C LEU A 189 -3.49 12.96 34.32
N PRO A 190 -3.61 11.76 34.91
CA PRO A 190 -2.93 10.57 34.41
C PRO A 190 -3.32 10.20 32.98
N LYS A 191 -4.59 10.41 32.61
CA LYS A 191 -5.10 10.13 31.26
C LYS A 191 -4.51 11.09 30.24
N VAL A 192 -4.40 12.38 30.60
CA VAL A 192 -3.73 13.39 29.77
C VAL A 192 -2.27 13.04 29.58
N CYS A 193 -1.56 12.65 30.64
CA CYS A 193 -0.17 12.22 30.53
C CYS A 193 -0.01 11.02 29.58
N ALA A 194 -0.93 10.05 29.62
CA ALA A 194 -0.91 8.89 28.71
C ALA A 194 -1.16 9.31 27.25
N GLU A 195 -2.14 10.19 27.01
CA GLU A 195 -2.44 10.71 25.67
C GLU A 195 -1.25 11.50 25.09
N VAL A 196 -0.64 12.38 25.89
CA VAL A 196 0.54 13.16 25.48
C VAL A 196 1.71 12.24 25.14
N ARG A 197 1.92 11.16 25.90
CA ARG A 197 2.96 10.17 25.59
C ARG A 197 2.69 9.46 24.26
N LEU A 198 1.44 9.04 24.03
CA LEU A 198 1.04 8.40 22.78
C LEU A 198 1.22 9.35 21.58
N LEU A 199 0.82 10.61 21.74
CA LEU A 199 1.02 11.63 20.71
C LEU A 199 2.50 11.89 20.45
N LEU A 200 3.32 11.94 21.52
CA LEU A 200 4.76 12.10 21.41
C LEU A 200 5.39 10.93 20.64
N ASP A 201 5.02 9.69 20.95
CA ASP A 201 5.56 8.52 20.28
C ASP A 201 5.14 8.48 18.80
N LYS A 202 3.88 8.80 18.49
CA LYS A 202 3.42 8.95 17.11
C LYS A 202 4.21 10.03 16.36
N THR A 203 4.42 11.19 16.99
CA THR A 203 5.16 12.31 16.40
C THR A 203 6.62 11.96 16.18
N LYS A 204 7.24 11.20 17.09
CA LYS A 204 8.63 10.72 16.95
C LYS A 204 8.77 9.77 15.76
N VAL A 205 7.83 8.86 15.56
CA VAL A 205 7.83 7.96 14.38
C VAL A 205 7.73 8.79 13.10
N GLN A 206 6.77 9.71 13.03
CA GLN A 206 6.63 10.61 11.88
C GLN A 206 7.89 11.46 11.62
N LEU A 207 8.56 11.91 12.68
CA LEU A 207 9.82 12.65 12.55
C LEU A 207 10.97 11.78 12.03
N GLN A 208 11.03 10.51 12.46
CA GLN A 208 12.01 9.56 11.94
C GLN A 208 11.78 9.28 10.45
N ASP A 209 10.52 9.15 10.03
CA ASP A 209 10.15 8.91 8.62
C ASP A 209 10.55 10.08 7.69
N LEU A 210 10.57 11.32 8.20
CA LEU A 210 11.02 12.50 7.47
C LEU A 210 12.54 12.56 7.27
N GLY A 211 13.30 11.79 8.06
CA GLY A 211 14.75 11.76 8.01
C GLY A 211 15.43 12.98 8.66
N GLN A 212 16.73 13.11 8.45
CA GLN A 212 17.53 14.20 9.01
C GLN A 212 17.33 15.49 8.22
N GLU A 213 17.37 16.63 8.92
CA GLU A 213 17.46 17.96 8.34
C GLU A 213 18.67 18.07 7.39
N ARG A 214 18.49 18.78 6.27
CA ARG A 214 19.52 18.97 5.24
C ARG A 214 19.60 20.46 4.85
N SER A 215 19.86 21.31 5.83
CA SER A 215 19.88 22.77 5.65
C SER A 215 21.15 23.24 4.94
N THR A 216 22.27 22.51 5.06
CA THR A 216 23.53 22.86 4.41
C THR A 216 23.82 22.06 3.14
N VAL A 217 24.58 22.65 2.22
CA VAL A 217 25.03 21.98 0.97
C VAL A 217 25.88 20.74 1.28
N SER A 218 26.68 20.78 2.35
CA SER A 218 27.51 19.65 2.77
C SER A 218 26.67 18.45 3.20
N GLU A 219 25.60 18.68 3.96
CA GLU A 219 24.66 17.63 4.38
C GLU A 219 23.89 17.05 3.19
N GLN A 220 23.46 17.90 2.25
CA GLN A 220 22.81 17.43 1.01
C GLN A 220 23.74 16.54 0.19
N ARG A 221 25.03 16.91 0.05
CA ARG A 221 26.04 16.07 -0.63
C ARG A 221 26.30 14.77 0.11
N PHE A 222 26.38 14.81 1.44
CA PHE A 222 26.56 13.62 2.26
C PHE A 222 25.37 12.66 2.08
N PHE A 223 24.14 13.18 2.11
CA PHE A 223 22.93 12.39 1.87
C PHE A 223 22.94 11.71 0.50
N LEU A 224 23.23 12.45 -0.58
CA LEU A 224 23.31 11.89 -1.93
C LEU A 224 24.45 10.86 -2.05
N SER A 225 25.57 11.09 -1.38
CA SER A 225 26.71 10.17 -1.38
C SER A 225 26.37 8.88 -0.65
N LYS A 226 25.71 8.98 0.51
CA LYS A 226 25.21 7.83 1.27
C LYS A 226 24.22 7.02 0.44
N LEU A 227 23.24 7.69 -0.17
CA LEU A 227 22.24 7.05 -1.03
C LEU A 227 22.89 6.32 -2.22
N SER A 228 23.93 6.92 -2.82
CA SER A 228 24.73 6.27 -3.86
C SER A 228 25.48 5.04 -3.33
N MET A 229 26.11 5.13 -2.16
CA MET A 229 26.80 3.99 -1.54
C MET A 229 25.85 2.85 -1.20
N ASP A 230 24.69 3.17 -0.62
CA ASP A 230 23.66 2.19 -0.27
C ASP A 230 23.12 1.50 -1.53
N PHE A 231 22.86 2.27 -2.60
CA PHE A 231 22.44 1.72 -3.89
C PHE A 231 23.52 0.84 -4.52
N VAL A 232 24.78 1.30 -4.58
CA VAL A 232 25.89 0.52 -5.14
C VAL A 232 26.09 -0.78 -4.36
N GLY A 233 26.06 -0.73 -3.02
CA GLY A 233 26.17 -1.93 -2.19
C GLY A 233 25.05 -2.93 -2.46
N LEU A 234 23.82 -2.46 -2.65
CA LEU A 234 22.68 -3.30 -3.00
C LEU A 234 22.83 -3.94 -4.39
N ILE A 235 23.26 -3.17 -5.38
CA ILE A 235 23.49 -3.68 -6.75
C ILE A 235 24.64 -4.69 -6.76
N GLN A 236 25.75 -4.41 -6.07
CA GLN A 236 26.88 -5.34 -5.95
C GLN A 236 26.45 -6.66 -5.30
N ALA A 237 25.70 -6.61 -4.20
CA ALA A 237 25.14 -7.81 -3.57
C ALA A 237 24.27 -8.61 -4.56
N ALA A 238 23.46 -7.92 -5.37
CA ALA A 238 22.61 -8.54 -6.38
C ALA A 238 23.39 -9.21 -7.52
N LEU A 239 24.49 -8.59 -7.95
CA LEU A 239 25.37 -9.09 -9.01
C LEU A 239 26.26 -10.24 -8.53
N ASP A 240 26.81 -10.15 -7.32
CA ASP A 240 27.72 -11.16 -6.75
C ASP A 240 26.96 -12.38 -6.22
N GLY A 241 25.66 -12.24 -5.92
CA GLY A 241 24.85 -13.30 -5.32
C GLY A 241 25.00 -13.41 -3.80
N THR A 242 25.55 -12.38 -3.15
CA THR A 242 25.82 -12.36 -1.70
C THR A 242 24.71 -11.64 -0.96
N TYR A 243 23.63 -12.37 -0.61
CA TYR A 243 22.41 -11.80 -0.05
C TYR A 243 22.34 -11.75 1.49
N GLN A 244 23.31 -12.35 2.18
CA GLN A 244 23.22 -12.61 3.62
C GLN A 244 23.53 -11.40 4.50
N HIS A 245 24.32 -10.44 4.00
CA HIS A 245 24.87 -9.35 4.81
C HIS A 245 24.27 -7.98 4.54
N ILE A 246 23.60 -7.80 3.39
CA ILE A 246 23.08 -6.51 2.93
C ILE A 246 21.60 -6.66 2.61
N ALA A 247 20.75 -5.87 3.29
CA ALA A 247 19.31 -5.76 3.04
C ALA A 247 18.59 -7.12 2.94
N SER A 248 18.65 -7.92 4.02
CA SER A 248 17.94 -9.21 4.13
C SER A 248 16.45 -9.11 3.80
N ASP A 249 15.85 -7.97 4.16
CA ASP A 249 14.43 -7.69 3.93
C ASP A 249 14.13 -7.48 2.45
N PHE A 250 15.10 -6.95 1.69
CA PHE A 250 14.96 -6.75 0.25
C PHE A 250 15.16 -8.06 -0.53
N PHE A 251 16.16 -8.88 -0.19
CA PHE A 251 16.43 -10.17 -0.85
C PHE A 251 15.68 -11.36 -0.24
N GLY A 252 14.72 -11.09 0.64
CA GLY A 252 13.85 -12.07 1.26
C GLY A 252 13.03 -12.86 0.25
N TYR A 253 12.40 -13.91 0.75
CA TYR A 253 11.42 -14.69 -0.01
C TYR A 253 10.03 -14.13 0.25
N ASP A 254 9.18 -14.14 -0.77
CA ASP A 254 7.75 -13.86 -0.60
C ASP A 254 7.05 -15.01 0.13
N GLN A 255 5.75 -14.85 0.41
CA GLN A 255 4.92 -15.89 1.06
C GLN A 255 4.86 -17.19 0.26
N ASN A 256 5.23 -17.16 -1.03
CA ASN A 256 5.25 -18.31 -1.92
C ASN A 256 6.66 -18.94 -2.01
N GLY A 257 7.63 -18.47 -1.21
CA GLY A 257 9.00 -18.98 -1.23
C GLY A 257 9.82 -18.50 -2.43
N ILE A 258 9.35 -17.53 -3.20
CA ILE A 258 10.02 -17.01 -4.39
C ILE A 258 10.68 -15.68 -4.04
N SER A 259 11.98 -15.55 -4.34
CA SER A 259 12.69 -14.28 -4.18
C SER A 259 12.73 -13.53 -5.50
N ARG A 260 11.90 -12.48 -5.62
CA ARG A 260 11.79 -11.66 -6.83
C ARG A 260 12.92 -10.64 -7.02
N ASN A 261 13.80 -10.51 -6.02
CA ASN A 261 14.85 -9.49 -5.99
C ASN A 261 16.25 -10.08 -6.16
N ARG A 262 16.36 -11.39 -6.43
CA ARG A 262 17.64 -12.06 -6.71
C ARG A 262 17.94 -12.05 -8.21
N LEU A 263 18.40 -10.90 -8.70
CA LEU A 263 18.67 -10.67 -10.12
C LEU A 263 19.54 -11.76 -10.74
N ARG A 264 20.69 -12.09 -10.12
CA ARG A 264 21.61 -13.11 -10.66
C ARG A 264 20.92 -14.46 -10.87
N GLY A 265 20.08 -14.90 -9.94
CA GLY A 265 19.33 -16.16 -10.05
C GLY A 265 18.29 -16.13 -11.17
N GLN A 266 17.57 -15.00 -11.32
CA GLN A 266 16.61 -14.79 -12.41
C GLN A 266 17.29 -14.81 -13.77
N ILE A 267 18.43 -14.13 -13.92
CA ILE A 267 19.21 -14.14 -15.16
C ILE A 267 19.74 -15.54 -15.48
N HIS A 268 20.23 -16.30 -14.50
CA HIS A 268 20.63 -17.69 -14.73
C HIS A 268 19.47 -18.57 -15.22
N THR A 269 18.28 -18.38 -14.65
CA THR A 269 17.07 -19.09 -15.06
C THR A 269 16.70 -18.74 -16.50
N LEU A 270 16.67 -17.44 -16.84
CA LEU A 270 16.41 -16.97 -18.20
C LEU A 270 17.43 -17.51 -19.21
N ASN A 271 18.72 -17.52 -18.86
CA ASN A 271 19.78 -18.04 -19.73
C ASN A 271 19.64 -19.55 -19.96
N SER A 272 19.22 -20.30 -18.93
CA SER A 272 19.00 -21.75 -19.03
C SER A 272 17.81 -22.03 -19.96
N LEU A 273 16.69 -21.34 -19.74
CA LEU A 273 15.50 -21.46 -20.60
C LEU A 273 15.78 -21.07 -22.05
N PHE A 274 16.60 -20.03 -22.27
CA PHE A 274 17.06 -19.66 -23.62
C PHE A 274 17.91 -20.77 -24.24
N ALA A 275 18.86 -21.35 -23.50
CA ALA A 275 19.71 -22.42 -24.00
C ALA A 275 18.90 -23.68 -24.35
N ASP A 276 17.94 -24.07 -23.52
CA ASP A 276 17.05 -25.21 -23.76
C ASP A 276 16.16 -24.95 -24.98
N TYR A 277 15.58 -23.75 -25.08
CA TYR A 277 14.82 -23.36 -26.26
C TYR A 277 15.67 -23.37 -27.54
N MET A 278 16.93 -22.92 -27.44
CA MET A 278 17.85 -22.94 -28.56
C MET A 278 18.20 -24.36 -29.01
N ARG A 279 18.28 -25.32 -28.10
CA ARG A 279 18.53 -26.73 -28.42
C ARG A 279 17.32 -27.40 -29.07
N ASP A 280 16.12 -27.14 -28.56
CA ASP A 280 14.95 -27.94 -28.94
C ASP A 280 14.14 -27.35 -30.09
N LYS A 281 14.10 -26.02 -30.21
CA LYS A 281 13.13 -25.29 -31.05
C LYS A 281 13.74 -24.18 -31.92
N SER A 282 15.05 -24.00 -31.94
CA SER A 282 15.69 -22.90 -32.72
C SER A 282 15.66 -23.09 -34.23
N GLN A 283 15.72 -24.33 -34.71
CA GLN A 283 15.80 -24.65 -36.13
C GLN A 283 14.52 -24.27 -36.88
N LYS A 284 14.64 -23.65 -38.05
CA LYS A 284 13.49 -23.24 -38.86
C LYS A 284 12.59 -24.39 -39.27
N ARG A 285 13.17 -25.52 -39.66
CA ARG A 285 12.47 -26.69 -40.17
C ARG A 285 12.81 -27.88 -39.29
N LYS A 286 11.82 -28.40 -38.56
CA LYS A 286 11.96 -29.59 -37.71
C LYS A 286 11.23 -30.76 -38.34
N MET A 287 11.86 -31.92 -38.35
CA MET A 287 11.20 -33.14 -38.79
C MET A 287 10.19 -33.57 -37.73
N GLU A 288 8.95 -33.79 -38.12
CA GLU A 288 7.95 -34.36 -37.23
C GLU A 288 8.28 -35.85 -37.04
N ARG A 289 8.80 -36.21 -35.86
CA ARG A 289 8.81 -37.62 -35.46
C ARG A 289 7.38 -37.95 -35.09
N VAL A 290 6.69 -38.71 -35.93
CA VAL A 290 5.43 -39.36 -35.53
C VAL A 290 5.74 -40.18 -34.29
N PRO A 291 5.12 -39.89 -33.13
CA PRO A 291 5.25 -40.77 -31.97
C PRO A 291 4.73 -42.15 -32.37
N ILE A 292 5.54 -43.18 -32.18
CA ILE A 292 5.15 -44.58 -32.48
C ILE A 292 4.13 -45.11 -31.43
N ASP A 293 3.73 -44.30 -30.45
CA ASP A 293 2.83 -44.72 -29.36
C ASP A 293 1.33 -44.60 -29.66
N ASP A 294 0.90 -43.92 -30.73
CA ASP A 294 -0.54 -43.75 -31.02
C ASP A 294 -1.21 -44.97 -31.71
N LEU A 295 -0.58 -46.14 -31.69
CA LEU A 295 -1.19 -47.38 -32.17
C LEU A 295 -1.54 -48.40 -31.08
N PHE A 296 -1.06 -48.25 -29.84
CA PHE A 296 -1.42 -49.16 -28.74
C PHE A 296 -1.29 -48.48 -27.37
N GLU A 297 -2.37 -47.88 -26.87
CA GLU A 297 -3.08 -48.30 -25.65
C GLU A 297 -4.05 -47.22 -25.19
N SER A 298 -5.33 -47.53 -25.37
CA SER A 298 -6.39 -47.00 -24.52
C SER A 298 -6.23 -47.57 -23.11
N SER A 299 -5.79 -46.78 -22.15
CA SER A 299 -6.23 -46.95 -20.77
C SER A 299 -6.15 -45.64 -19.99
N ALA A 300 -7.24 -45.38 -19.30
CA ALA A 300 -7.54 -44.22 -18.49
C ALA A 300 -6.53 -43.95 -17.37
N ASP A 301 -6.64 -42.72 -16.87
CA ASP A 301 -6.20 -42.21 -15.57
C ASP A 301 -4.73 -41.77 -15.44
N SER A 302 -4.47 -40.51 -15.80
CA SER A 302 -4.05 -39.47 -14.84
C SER A 302 -3.60 -38.19 -15.59
N GLU A 303 -4.53 -37.29 -15.87
CA GLU A 303 -4.24 -35.92 -16.37
C GLU A 303 -4.76 -34.86 -15.38
N GLU A 304 -4.35 -34.96 -14.12
CA GLU A 304 -4.37 -33.82 -13.19
C GLU A 304 -3.07 -33.91 -12.41
N ASP A 305 -2.07 -33.12 -12.82
CA ASP A 305 -0.84 -32.73 -12.10
C ASP A 305 0.38 -32.58 -13.04
N ARG A 306 0.21 -31.82 -14.14
CA ARG A 306 1.35 -31.09 -14.72
C ARG A 306 1.23 -29.65 -14.28
N GLU A 307 1.84 -29.41 -13.12
CA GLU A 307 2.09 -28.12 -12.53
C GLU A 307 2.58 -27.12 -13.58
N LYS A 308 2.17 -25.87 -13.38
CA LYS A 308 2.56 -24.69 -14.15
C LYS A 308 4.07 -24.49 -14.04
N GLU A 309 4.86 -25.23 -14.81
CA GLU A 309 6.25 -24.86 -15.06
C GLU A 309 6.26 -23.57 -15.88
N ASP A 310 7.09 -22.63 -15.46
CA ASP A 310 7.33 -21.33 -16.07
C ASP A 310 7.65 -21.47 -17.58
N LYS A 311 6.60 -21.59 -18.39
CA LYS A 311 6.70 -21.61 -19.84
C LYS A 311 7.32 -20.30 -20.25
N TYR A 312 8.45 -20.39 -20.95
CA TYR A 312 9.04 -19.28 -21.67
C TYR A 312 7.94 -18.64 -22.52
N ASP A 313 7.50 -17.43 -22.18
CA ASP A 313 6.29 -16.86 -22.77
C ASP A 313 6.39 -16.85 -24.32
N HIS A 314 5.55 -17.64 -24.98
CA HIS A 314 5.52 -17.77 -26.43
C HIS A 314 4.44 -16.87 -27.05
N SER A 315 3.96 -15.85 -26.33
CA SER A 315 2.94 -14.91 -26.84
C SER A 315 3.45 -14.13 -28.07
N GLY A 316 3.26 -14.74 -29.24
CA GLY A 316 3.76 -14.26 -30.53
C GLY A 316 4.00 -15.44 -31.47
N ASP A 317 2.94 -15.85 -32.16
CA ASP A 317 2.72 -16.97 -33.09
C ASP A 317 3.68 -17.06 -34.31
N ALA A 318 4.82 -16.35 -34.28
CA ALA A 318 5.75 -16.22 -35.41
C ALA A 318 7.07 -17.00 -35.23
N ASP A 319 7.26 -17.63 -34.07
CA ASP A 319 8.55 -18.20 -33.66
C ASP A 319 8.48 -19.69 -33.34
N GLU A 320 7.58 -20.46 -33.95
CA GLU A 320 7.60 -21.93 -33.88
C GLU A 320 8.35 -22.55 -35.06
N PRO A 321 9.06 -23.69 -34.85
CA PRO A 321 9.65 -24.43 -35.95
C PRO A 321 8.56 -24.95 -36.90
N PHE A 322 8.82 -24.86 -38.20
CA PHE A 322 7.95 -25.47 -39.20
C PHE A 322 8.16 -26.98 -39.20
N TYR A 323 7.12 -27.73 -38.82
CA TYR A 323 7.15 -29.19 -38.82
C TYR A 323 6.92 -29.73 -40.23
N MET A 324 7.74 -30.67 -40.66
CA MET A 324 7.63 -31.33 -41.97
C MET A 324 7.80 -32.84 -41.86
N ASN A 325 7.11 -33.56 -42.73
CA ASN A 325 7.32 -34.98 -42.92
C ASN A 325 8.65 -35.26 -43.66
N GLU A 326 9.10 -36.52 -43.61
CA GLU A 326 10.37 -36.95 -44.22
C GLU A 326 10.46 -36.64 -45.72
N ALA A 327 9.38 -36.91 -46.46
CA ALA A 327 9.34 -36.71 -47.90
C ALA A 327 9.42 -35.22 -48.31
N GLU A 328 8.82 -34.33 -47.53
CA GLU A 328 8.88 -32.88 -47.72
C GLU A 328 10.25 -32.32 -47.37
N PHE A 329 10.85 -32.82 -46.27
CA PHE A 329 12.20 -32.46 -45.88
C PHE A 329 13.22 -32.85 -46.96
N ASP A 330 13.11 -34.07 -47.48
CA ASP A 330 13.93 -34.55 -48.61
C ASP A 330 13.71 -33.74 -49.88
N ARG A 331 12.47 -33.37 -50.20
CA ARG A 331 12.15 -32.53 -51.37
C ARG A 331 12.79 -31.16 -51.25
N TRP A 332 12.78 -30.58 -50.05
CA TRP A 332 13.44 -29.31 -49.75
C TRP A 332 14.96 -29.40 -49.94
N ILE A 333 15.61 -30.41 -49.35
CA ILE A 333 17.06 -30.64 -49.52
C ILE A 333 17.40 -30.82 -51.00
N LYS A 334 16.65 -31.66 -51.73
CA LYS A 334 16.84 -31.89 -53.16
C LYS A 334 16.71 -30.60 -53.97
N LYS A 335 15.77 -29.72 -53.64
CA LYS A 335 15.59 -28.43 -54.31
C LYS A 335 16.83 -27.53 -54.15
N ILE A 336 17.36 -27.42 -52.93
CA ILE A 336 18.58 -26.63 -52.67
C ILE A 336 19.79 -27.28 -53.35
N TYR A 337 19.90 -28.61 -53.31
CA TYR A 337 20.98 -29.34 -53.98
C TYR A 337 20.99 -29.08 -55.49
N MET A 338 19.83 -29.10 -56.14
CA MET A 338 19.74 -28.83 -57.58
C MET A 338 20.09 -27.37 -57.92
N ASN A 339 19.75 -26.42 -57.06
CA ASN A 339 20.06 -25.00 -57.26
C ASN A 339 21.53 -24.64 -57.04
N THR A 340 22.21 -25.38 -56.16
CA THR A 340 23.62 -25.14 -55.77
C THR A 340 24.62 -25.95 -56.59
N ARG A 341 24.13 -26.78 -57.53
CA ARG A 341 24.94 -27.68 -58.34
C ARG A 341 25.85 -26.92 -59.30
N GLY A 342 27.16 -27.05 -59.11
CA GLY A 342 28.19 -26.41 -59.91
C GLY A 342 28.96 -27.40 -60.81
N LEU A 343 30.23 -27.10 -61.06
CA LEU A 343 31.17 -27.89 -61.88
C LEU A 343 31.74 -29.12 -61.16
N GLU A 344 30.95 -29.77 -60.30
CA GLU A 344 31.46 -30.78 -59.36
C GLU A 344 31.48 -32.18 -59.97
N LEU A 345 32.46 -32.98 -59.55
CA LEU A 345 32.52 -34.39 -59.91
C LEU A 345 31.34 -35.15 -59.27
N PRO A 346 30.72 -36.10 -59.99
CA PRO A 346 29.67 -36.94 -59.45
C PRO A 346 30.12 -37.62 -58.14
N GLY A 347 29.34 -37.44 -57.07
CA GLY A 347 29.64 -37.96 -55.74
C GLY A 347 30.20 -36.93 -54.75
N ASN A 348 30.62 -35.75 -55.23
CA ASN A 348 30.96 -34.61 -54.38
C ASN A 348 29.80 -33.60 -54.31
N TYR A 349 29.79 -32.80 -53.25
CA TYR A 349 28.80 -31.73 -53.04
C TYR A 349 29.50 -30.39 -52.79
N ASN A 350 28.77 -29.31 -53.10
CA ASN A 350 29.26 -27.94 -53.00
C ASN A 350 29.31 -27.49 -51.55
N ASN A 351 30.37 -26.78 -51.15
CA ASN A 351 30.39 -26.11 -49.86
C ASN A 351 29.26 -25.07 -49.77
N ALA A 352 28.86 -24.48 -50.89
CA ALA A 352 27.70 -23.58 -50.96
C ALA A 352 26.37 -24.27 -50.56
N PHE A 353 26.24 -25.57 -50.83
CA PHE A 353 25.04 -26.35 -50.46
C PHE A 353 24.87 -26.44 -48.94
N LEU A 354 25.95 -26.75 -48.20
CA LEU A 354 25.90 -26.81 -46.73
C LEU A 354 25.66 -25.44 -46.12
N THR A 355 26.29 -24.41 -46.68
CA THR A 355 26.12 -23.01 -46.24
C THR A 355 24.68 -22.54 -46.40
N GLU A 356 24.03 -22.80 -47.54
CA GLU A 356 22.63 -22.40 -47.77
C GLU A 356 21.66 -23.16 -46.85
N LEU A 357 21.88 -24.47 -46.64
CA LEU A 357 21.07 -25.27 -45.71
C LEU A 357 21.18 -24.76 -44.27
N PHE A 358 22.39 -24.44 -43.82
CA PHE A 358 22.64 -23.94 -42.47
C PHE A 358 21.99 -22.57 -42.27
N HIS A 359 22.19 -21.62 -43.19
CA HIS A 359 21.58 -20.29 -43.07
C HIS A 359 20.05 -20.32 -43.13
N GLU A 360 19.44 -21.23 -43.90
CA GLU A 360 17.99 -21.38 -43.86
C GLU A 360 17.51 -21.95 -42.52
N GLN A 361 18.26 -22.88 -41.92
CA GLN A 361 17.91 -23.44 -40.61
C GLN A 361 18.14 -22.46 -39.45
N SER A 362 19.20 -21.66 -39.50
CA SER A 362 19.55 -20.67 -38.47
C SER A 362 18.84 -19.32 -38.62
N SER A 363 18.00 -19.15 -39.66
CA SER A 363 17.37 -17.86 -39.96
C SER A 363 16.49 -17.29 -38.84
N ARG A 364 16.08 -18.12 -37.87
CA ARG A 364 15.27 -17.73 -36.70
C ARG A 364 16.10 -17.31 -35.49
N TRP A 365 17.38 -17.69 -35.42
CA TRP A 365 18.23 -17.41 -34.27
C TRP A 365 18.31 -15.91 -33.90
N PRO A 366 18.40 -14.96 -34.87
CA PRO A 366 18.45 -13.53 -34.53
C PRO A 366 17.19 -13.04 -33.80
N ALA A 367 16.00 -13.52 -34.18
CA ALA A 367 14.74 -13.13 -33.55
C ALA A 367 14.64 -13.66 -32.11
N ILE A 368 15.02 -14.92 -31.91
CA ILE A 368 15.02 -15.58 -30.60
C ILE A 368 16.03 -14.90 -29.66
N ALA A 369 17.25 -14.65 -30.15
CA ALA A 369 18.30 -13.98 -29.37
C ALA A 369 17.90 -12.54 -29.02
N LYS A 370 17.33 -11.79 -29.96
CA LYS A 370 16.82 -10.43 -29.71
C LYS A 370 15.76 -10.42 -28.61
N ARG A 371 14.82 -11.37 -28.63
CA ARG A 371 13.79 -11.51 -27.59
C ARG A 371 14.40 -11.79 -26.22
N HIS A 372 15.41 -12.66 -26.15
CA HIS A 372 16.11 -12.96 -24.91
C HIS A 372 16.82 -11.71 -24.34
N ILE A 373 17.52 -10.94 -25.19
CA ILE A 373 18.14 -9.66 -24.78
C ILE A 373 17.10 -8.69 -24.21
N HIS A 374 15.94 -8.55 -24.87
CA HIS A 374 14.86 -7.70 -24.36
C HIS A 374 14.33 -8.16 -23.00
N ARG A 375 14.17 -9.46 -22.76
CA ARG A 375 13.77 -9.99 -21.44
C ARG A 375 14.80 -9.74 -20.36
N VAL A 376 16.08 -9.93 -20.66
CA VAL A 376 17.17 -9.63 -19.72
C VAL A 376 17.15 -8.15 -19.35
N HIS A 377 16.92 -7.26 -20.33
CA HIS A 377 16.75 -5.84 -20.07
C HIS A 377 15.53 -5.55 -19.20
N GLU A 378 14.37 -6.14 -19.50
CA GLU A 378 13.13 -5.95 -18.72
C GLU A 378 13.29 -6.37 -17.25
N GLU A 379 13.88 -7.55 -16.99
CA GLU A 379 14.16 -8.00 -15.62
C GLU A 379 15.15 -7.07 -14.92
N THR A 380 16.19 -6.61 -15.62
CA THR A 380 17.18 -5.69 -15.05
C THR A 380 16.56 -4.33 -14.72
N SER A 381 15.74 -3.76 -15.61
CA SER A 381 15.04 -2.49 -15.41
C SER A 381 14.00 -2.57 -14.29
N THR A 382 13.29 -3.70 -14.20
CA THR A 382 12.35 -3.96 -13.11
C THR A 382 13.08 -4.08 -11.78
N PHE A 383 14.20 -4.79 -11.74
CA PHE A 383 15.04 -4.91 -10.56
C PHE A 383 15.58 -3.55 -10.09
N VAL A 384 16.12 -2.73 -11.00
CA VAL A 384 16.61 -1.36 -10.68
C VAL A 384 15.50 -0.51 -10.09
N THR A 385 14.28 -0.60 -10.63
CA THR A 385 13.11 0.12 -10.11
C THR A 385 12.77 -0.30 -8.68
N ARG A 386 12.82 -1.60 -8.38
CA ARG A 386 12.60 -2.14 -7.01
C ARG A 386 13.72 -1.71 -6.06
N ALA A 387 14.97 -1.80 -6.50
CA ALA A 387 16.14 -1.38 -5.72
C ALA A 387 16.09 0.11 -5.36
N LEU A 388 15.73 0.98 -6.32
CA LEU A 388 15.54 2.41 -6.07
C LEU A 388 14.38 2.68 -5.10
N ALA A 389 13.27 1.94 -5.21
CA ALA A 389 12.14 2.09 -4.29
C ALA A 389 12.49 1.68 -2.84
N HIS A 390 13.45 0.78 -2.66
CA HIS A 390 13.93 0.37 -1.35
C HIS A 390 14.92 1.37 -0.74
N VAL A 391 15.86 1.88 -1.53
CA VAL A 391 16.91 2.80 -1.05
C VAL A 391 16.39 4.24 -0.92
N VAL A 392 15.49 4.66 -1.82
CA VAL A 392 15.00 6.04 -1.90
C VAL A 392 13.53 6.13 -1.50
N ILE A 393 13.30 6.61 -0.27
CA ILE A 393 11.96 6.82 0.29
C ILE A 393 11.24 7.98 -0.43
N GLU A 394 11.99 9.04 -0.77
CA GLU A 394 11.46 10.26 -1.37
C GLU A 394 11.11 10.09 -2.86
N GLU A 395 9.83 10.20 -3.19
CA GLU A 395 9.33 9.90 -4.54
C GLU A 395 9.94 10.79 -5.64
N HIS A 396 10.14 12.08 -5.35
CA HIS A 396 10.67 13.04 -6.30
C HIS A 396 12.13 12.72 -6.68
N ILE A 397 13.00 12.50 -5.67
CA ILE A 397 14.39 12.09 -5.89
C ILE A 397 14.45 10.76 -6.63
N ARG A 398 13.62 9.79 -6.22
CA ARG A 398 13.56 8.47 -6.85
C ARG A 398 13.24 8.58 -8.34
N ARG A 399 12.27 9.43 -8.71
CA ARG A 399 11.85 9.65 -10.10
C ARG A 399 12.96 10.25 -10.94
N ASP A 400 13.69 11.22 -10.40
CA ASP A 400 14.77 11.89 -11.15
C ASP A 400 15.99 10.98 -11.33
N ILE A 401 16.35 10.20 -10.31
CA ILE A 401 17.40 9.18 -10.41
C ILE A 401 16.99 8.07 -11.39
N HIS A 402 15.74 7.60 -11.30
CA HIS A 402 15.20 6.58 -12.22
C HIS A 402 15.34 7.01 -13.68
N LYS A 403 14.98 8.25 -14.04
CA LYS A 403 15.15 8.79 -15.40
C LYS A 403 16.60 8.82 -15.89
N ILE A 404 17.58 8.95 -15.00
CA ILE A 404 19.00 8.94 -15.36
C ILE A 404 19.44 7.50 -15.61
N LEU A 405 19.08 6.59 -14.71
CA LEU A 405 19.42 5.17 -14.82
C LEU A 405 18.73 4.50 -16.01
N ASP A 406 17.46 4.81 -16.27
CA ASP A 406 16.68 4.27 -17.38
C ASP A 406 17.30 4.62 -18.74
N ARG A 407 17.76 5.88 -18.89
CA ARG A 407 18.55 6.28 -20.08
C ARG A 407 19.84 5.47 -20.24
N SER A 408 20.53 5.18 -19.14
CA SER A 408 21.73 4.35 -19.18
C SER A 408 21.41 2.89 -19.52
N LEU A 409 20.32 2.33 -18.97
CA LEU A 409 19.88 0.97 -19.27
C LEU A 409 19.45 0.81 -20.73
N GLN A 410 18.78 1.82 -21.29
CA GLN A 410 18.42 1.84 -22.71
C GLN A 410 19.67 1.91 -23.60
N SER A 411 20.65 2.75 -23.26
CA SER A 411 21.92 2.80 -24.00
C SER A 411 22.67 1.45 -23.97
N ASN A 412 22.61 0.73 -22.84
CA ASN A 412 23.20 -0.60 -22.72
C ASN A 412 22.45 -1.64 -23.57
N LEU A 413 21.12 -1.55 -23.63
CA LEU A 413 20.30 -2.40 -24.51
C LEU A 413 20.65 -2.16 -25.99
N ASP A 414 20.75 -0.91 -26.42
CA ASP A 414 21.09 -0.57 -27.80
C ASP A 414 22.49 -1.13 -28.17
N THR A 415 23.45 -1.04 -27.24
CA THR A 415 24.79 -1.60 -27.42
C THR A 415 24.76 -3.13 -27.52
N ALA A 416 23.95 -3.81 -26.68
CA ALA A 416 23.80 -5.26 -26.73
C ALA A 416 23.13 -5.73 -28.04
N LEU A 417 22.16 -4.96 -28.56
CA LEU A 417 21.51 -5.24 -29.83
C LEU A 417 22.45 -5.01 -31.02
N ASP A 418 23.32 -4.00 -30.96
CA ASP A 418 24.37 -3.78 -31.97
C ASP A 418 25.38 -4.94 -31.98
N GLU A 419 25.77 -5.44 -30.80
CA GLU A 419 26.65 -6.60 -30.71
C GLU A 419 26.00 -7.87 -31.24
N LEU A 420 24.71 -8.10 -30.93
CA LEU A 420 23.94 -9.20 -31.52
C LEU A 420 23.92 -9.10 -33.05
N ARG A 421 23.80 -7.89 -33.61
CA ARG A 421 23.82 -7.68 -35.06
C ARG A 421 25.16 -8.11 -35.66
N LYS A 422 26.29 -7.74 -35.05
CA LYS A 422 27.62 -8.17 -35.51
C LYS A 422 27.77 -9.68 -35.49
N LEU A 423 27.33 -10.33 -34.40
CA LEU A 423 27.33 -11.80 -34.31
C LEU A 423 26.47 -12.44 -35.41
N CYS A 424 25.31 -11.85 -35.72
CA CYS A 424 24.45 -12.33 -36.80
C CYS A 424 25.05 -12.11 -38.19
N ASP A 425 25.87 -11.07 -38.37
CA ASP A 425 26.58 -10.79 -39.62
C ASP A 425 27.76 -11.76 -39.80
N ASP A 426 28.48 -12.09 -38.71
CA ASP A 426 29.54 -13.10 -38.71
C ASP A 426 29.01 -14.51 -39.02
N GLU A 427 27.86 -14.89 -38.47
CA GLU A 427 27.18 -16.16 -38.74
C GLU A 427 26.70 -16.31 -40.20
N ARG A 428 26.65 -15.22 -40.98
CA ARG A 428 26.33 -15.26 -42.43
C ARG A 428 27.55 -15.53 -43.31
N ALA A 429 28.75 -15.58 -42.73
CA ALA A 429 29.97 -15.91 -43.46
C ALA A 429 30.05 -17.40 -43.79
N GLN A 430 31.07 -17.78 -44.55
CA GLN A 430 31.32 -19.19 -44.89
C GLN A 430 31.62 -20.02 -43.63
N LEU A 431 30.98 -21.18 -43.55
CA LEU A 431 31.09 -22.07 -42.41
C LEU A 431 32.45 -22.77 -42.40
N ILE A 432 33.12 -22.70 -41.26
CA ILE A 432 34.31 -23.49 -40.96
C ILE A 432 34.06 -24.18 -39.62
N THR A 433 34.28 -25.49 -39.56
CA THR A 433 34.18 -26.26 -38.32
C THR A 433 35.54 -26.83 -37.96
N TYR A 434 36.03 -26.46 -36.78
CA TYR A 434 37.21 -27.07 -36.16
C TYR A 434 36.81 -28.15 -35.14
N ASN A 435 35.52 -28.47 -35.05
CA ASN A 435 34.99 -29.40 -34.08
C ASN A 435 35.10 -30.85 -34.59
N HIS A 436 35.96 -31.65 -33.95
CA HIS A 436 36.15 -33.07 -34.26
C HIS A 436 34.88 -33.91 -34.09
N TYR A 437 33.94 -33.52 -33.22
CA TYR A 437 32.66 -34.20 -33.08
C TYR A 437 31.83 -34.18 -34.36
N TYR A 438 31.94 -33.12 -35.19
CA TYR A 438 31.23 -33.06 -36.46
C TYR A 438 31.78 -34.09 -37.45
N THR A 439 33.11 -34.20 -37.55
CA THR A 439 33.75 -35.19 -38.41
C THR A 439 33.45 -36.61 -37.97
N ASP A 440 33.46 -36.87 -36.66
CA ASP A 440 33.18 -38.19 -36.09
C ASP A 440 31.72 -38.59 -36.31
N ASN A 441 30.77 -37.67 -36.10
CA ASN A 441 29.35 -37.92 -36.33
C ASN A 441 29.03 -38.19 -37.81
N ILE A 442 29.68 -37.47 -38.75
CA ILE A 442 29.52 -37.73 -40.18
C ILE A 442 30.07 -39.09 -40.56
N GLN A 443 31.26 -39.44 -40.05
CA GLN A 443 31.86 -40.75 -40.34
C GLN A 443 30.98 -41.88 -39.80
N LYS A 444 30.47 -41.74 -38.57
CA LYS A 444 29.54 -42.69 -37.97
C LYS A 444 28.27 -42.83 -38.82
N ALA A 445 27.61 -41.73 -39.18
CA ALA A 445 26.41 -41.76 -40.01
C ALA A 445 26.64 -42.39 -41.40
N ARG A 446 27.82 -42.17 -42.00
CA ARG A 446 28.22 -42.83 -43.26
C ARG A 446 28.41 -44.33 -43.07
N HIS A 447 29.06 -44.74 -41.98
CA HIS A 447 29.27 -46.14 -41.65
C HIS A 447 27.94 -46.87 -41.39
N ASP A 448 27.05 -46.24 -40.62
CA ASP A 448 25.71 -46.78 -40.32
C ASP A 448 24.89 -46.98 -41.61
N ARG A 449 24.90 -46.00 -42.52
CA ARG A 449 24.25 -46.14 -43.84
C ARG A 449 24.87 -47.25 -44.68
N ALA A 450 26.20 -47.36 -44.70
CA ALA A 450 26.89 -48.42 -45.44
C ALA A 450 26.52 -49.80 -44.89
N ASN A 451 26.47 -49.95 -43.57
CA ASN A 451 26.04 -51.18 -42.90
C ASN A 451 24.58 -51.52 -43.22
N THR A 452 23.68 -50.53 -43.19
CA THR A 452 22.25 -50.74 -43.51
C THR A 452 22.06 -51.23 -44.96
N VAL A 453 22.80 -50.65 -45.92
CA VAL A 453 22.76 -51.08 -47.33
C VAL A 453 23.33 -52.49 -47.48
N LEU A 454 24.39 -52.81 -46.73
CA LEU A 454 25.02 -54.12 -46.76
C LEU A 454 24.14 -55.19 -46.12
N GLU A 455 23.44 -54.88 -45.03
CA GLU A 455 22.41 -55.71 -44.41
C GLU A 455 21.24 -55.96 -45.36
N HIS A 456 20.74 -54.92 -46.04
CA HIS A 456 19.67 -55.07 -47.03
C HIS A 456 20.12 -55.90 -48.24
N ALA A 457 21.36 -55.75 -48.70
CA ALA A 457 21.93 -56.57 -49.78
C ALA A 457 22.13 -58.03 -49.36
N LEU A 458 22.55 -58.27 -48.11
CA LEU A 458 22.65 -59.62 -47.55
C LEU A 458 21.26 -60.26 -47.36
N GLN A 459 20.25 -59.49 -46.95
CA GLN A 459 18.87 -59.94 -46.86
C GLN A 459 18.30 -60.28 -48.24
N SER A 460 18.49 -59.43 -49.26
CA SER A 460 18.03 -59.74 -50.62
C SER A 460 18.71 -60.97 -51.21
N VAL A 461 20.00 -61.18 -50.91
CA VAL A 461 20.71 -62.41 -51.30
C VAL A 461 20.19 -63.61 -50.51
N SER A 462 19.90 -63.47 -49.21
CA SER A 462 19.28 -64.55 -48.43
C SER A 462 17.89 -64.93 -48.95
N ASP A 463 17.10 -63.95 -49.39
CA ASP A 463 15.76 -64.17 -49.98
C ASP A 463 15.85 -64.82 -51.37
N ASP A 464 16.84 -64.43 -52.19
CA ASP A 464 17.11 -65.04 -53.50
C ASP A 464 17.64 -66.49 -53.38
N TRP A 465 18.47 -66.78 -52.37
CA TRP A 465 18.99 -68.13 -52.12
C TRP A 465 18.00 -69.03 -51.34
N GLY A 466 16.99 -68.43 -50.71
CA GLY A 466 15.86 -69.13 -50.08
C GLY A 466 14.82 -69.69 -51.06
N GLN A 467 14.87 -69.28 -52.34
CA GLN A 467 14.08 -69.88 -53.42
C GLN A 467 14.88 -71.03 -54.06
N ASP A 468 14.73 -72.24 -53.50
CA ASP A 468 15.31 -73.47 -54.05
C ASP A 468 14.83 -73.70 -55.51
N PRO A 469 15.73 -73.79 -56.52
CA PRO A 469 15.34 -74.04 -57.92
C PRO A 469 14.69 -75.42 -58.15
N ARG A 470 14.62 -76.28 -57.12
CA ARG A 470 14.12 -77.66 -57.23
C ARG A 470 12.60 -77.82 -57.15
N GLN A 471 11.82 -76.74 -57.10
CA GLN A 471 10.35 -76.81 -57.16
C GLN A 471 9.71 -76.38 -58.49
N GLN A 472 10.49 -76.13 -59.56
CA GLN A 472 9.92 -75.77 -60.88
C GLN A 472 9.91 -76.89 -61.94
N HIS A 473 10.31 -78.12 -61.60
CA HIS A 473 10.14 -79.28 -62.49
C HIS A 473 9.36 -80.41 -61.82
N ALA A 474 8.06 -80.20 -61.63
CA ALA A 474 7.07 -81.25 -61.47
C ALA A 474 5.74 -80.82 -62.10
N SER A 475 5.68 -80.90 -63.43
CA SER A 475 4.45 -81.10 -64.23
C SER A 475 4.83 -81.73 -65.56
#